data_AF-A0A0G3BRJ7-F1
#
_entry.id   AF-A0A0G3BRJ7-F1
#
_cell.length_a   1.000
_cell.length_b   1.000
_cell.length_c   1.000
_cell.angle_alpha   90.00
_cell.angle_beta   90.00
_cell.angle_gamma   90.00
#
_symmetry.space_group_name_H-M   'P 1'
#
loop_
_entity.id
_entity.type
_entity.pdbx_description
1 polymer ?
#
loop_
_entity_poly.entity_id
_entity_poly.type
_entity_poly.pdbx_seq_one_letter_code
_entity_poly.pdbx_strand_id
1 'polypeptide(L)'
;MELVTFLIDFILHVDQHLAEFVQNYGPWVYALLFAIVFVETGLVVMPFLPGDSLLFVVGALCGAGAMSLPLAMGLLLVAAIAGDQLNYSIGRYFGPKVFRWEQSRFFNKQAFNAAHAFYERYGGVTIILARFMPFIRTFAPFVAGVAEMSRAKFTFFNVTGAVLWVGGLTLAGYLFGNIPLVQQHLSKIIWALILVPGLIALFGAWKARRSAAAV
;
A
#
# COMPACT_ATOMS: atom_id res chain seq x y z
N MET A 1 -5.95 -4.92 -26.20
CA MET A 1 -6.72 -5.90 -25.39
C MET A 1 -5.77 -6.90 -24.75
N GLU A 2 -4.90 -7.58 -25.52
CA GLU A 2 -3.82 -8.48 -25.02
C GLU A 2 -2.96 -7.91 -23.87
N LEU A 3 -2.45 -6.69 -24.01
CA LEU A 3 -1.57 -6.08 -22.99
C LEU A 3 -2.29 -5.81 -21.66
N VAL A 4 -3.58 -5.45 -21.70
CA VAL A 4 -4.37 -5.15 -20.50
C VAL A 4 -4.69 -6.46 -19.79
N THR A 5 -5.07 -7.51 -20.52
CA THR A 5 -5.31 -8.83 -19.95
C THR A 5 -4.02 -9.41 -19.38
N PHE A 6 -2.89 -9.27 -20.07
CA PHE A 6 -1.57 -9.69 -19.58
C PHE A 6 -1.14 -8.94 -18.31
N LEU A 7 -1.34 -7.62 -18.26
CA LEU A 7 -1.05 -6.82 -17.06
C LEU A 7 -1.96 -7.22 -15.89
N ILE A 8 -3.25 -7.48 -16.16
CA ILE A 8 -4.20 -7.94 -15.14
C ILE A 8 -3.80 -9.34 -14.64
N ASP A 9 -3.44 -10.25 -15.54
CA ASP A 9 -3.08 -11.62 -15.20
C ASP A 9 -1.74 -11.69 -14.45
N PHE A 10 -0.78 -10.85 -14.85
CA PHE A 10 0.48 -10.65 -14.14
C PHE A 10 0.28 -10.05 -12.74
N ILE A 11 -0.63 -9.08 -12.59
CA ILE A 11 -0.97 -8.48 -11.29
C ILE A 11 -1.70 -9.50 -10.40
N LEU A 12 -2.58 -10.33 -10.97
CA LEU A 12 -3.36 -11.33 -10.23
C LEU A 12 -2.57 -12.57 -9.84
N HIS A 13 -1.57 -12.98 -10.63
CA HIS A 13 -0.72 -14.14 -10.41
C HIS A 13 0.75 -13.76 -10.14
N VAL A 14 0.96 -12.58 -9.53
CA VAL A 14 2.30 -12.03 -9.29
C VAL A 14 3.14 -12.93 -8.38
N ASP A 15 2.48 -13.71 -7.51
CA ASP A 15 3.08 -14.68 -6.59
C ASP A 15 3.70 -15.89 -7.31
N GLN A 16 3.03 -16.43 -8.33
CA GLN A 16 3.54 -17.57 -9.11
C GLN A 16 4.69 -17.13 -10.04
N HIS A 17 4.54 -15.97 -10.69
CA HIS A 17 5.57 -15.43 -11.56
C HIS A 17 6.81 -14.99 -10.79
N LEU A 18 6.67 -14.50 -9.55
CA LEU A 18 7.80 -14.13 -8.70
C LEU A 18 8.68 -15.33 -8.36
N ALA A 19 8.09 -16.49 -8.03
CA ALA A 19 8.86 -17.68 -7.72
C ALA A 19 9.68 -18.18 -8.93
N GLU A 20 9.09 -18.16 -10.12
CA GLU A 20 9.79 -18.49 -11.37
C GLU A 20 10.84 -17.43 -11.74
N PHE A 21 10.55 -16.14 -11.52
CA PHE A 21 11.51 -15.05 -11.75
C PHE A 21 12.72 -15.13 -10.83
N VAL A 22 12.53 -15.54 -9.58
CA VAL A 22 13.60 -15.73 -8.60
C VAL A 22 14.57 -16.80 -9.05
N GLN A 23 14.07 -17.90 -9.62
CA GLN A 23 14.90 -18.98 -10.14
C GLN A 23 15.61 -18.60 -11.44
N ASN A 24 14.98 -17.81 -12.31
CA ASN A 24 15.50 -17.54 -13.66
C ASN A 24 16.33 -16.24 -13.79
N TYR A 25 16.07 -15.21 -12.98
CA TYR A 25 16.61 -13.86 -13.19
C TYR A 25 17.42 -13.31 -12.01
N GLY A 26 17.54 -14.05 -10.90
CA GLY A 26 18.43 -13.74 -9.77
C GLY A 26 18.33 -12.28 -9.27
N PRO A 27 19.34 -11.40 -9.50
CA PRO A 27 19.34 -10.02 -8.99
C PRO A 27 18.21 -9.12 -9.54
N TRP A 28 17.69 -9.37 -10.73
CA TRP A 28 16.66 -8.52 -11.36
C TRP A 28 15.31 -8.56 -10.64
N VAL A 29 15.07 -9.60 -9.85
CA VAL A 29 13.88 -9.73 -9.01
C VAL A 29 13.79 -8.55 -8.04
N TYR A 30 14.92 -8.12 -7.47
CA TYR A 30 14.94 -6.97 -6.58
C TYR A 30 14.47 -5.69 -7.29
N ALA A 31 14.90 -5.46 -8.54
CA ALA A 31 14.45 -4.30 -9.32
C ALA A 31 12.95 -4.38 -9.65
N LEU A 32 12.43 -5.57 -9.96
CA LEU A 32 11.00 -5.79 -10.20
C LEU A 32 10.17 -5.52 -8.93
N LEU A 33 10.60 -6.08 -7.79
CA LEU A 33 9.98 -5.86 -6.48
C LEU A 33 9.96 -4.38 -6.09
N PHE A 34 11.07 -3.68 -6.35
CA PHE A 34 11.16 -2.23 -6.17
C PHE A 34 10.07 -1.52 -6.98
N ALA A 35 10.01 -1.81 -8.29
CA ALA A 35 9.08 -1.16 -9.20
C ALA A 35 7.62 -1.42 -8.80
N ILE A 36 7.27 -2.64 -8.42
CA ILE A 36 5.91 -3.00 -7.98
C ILE A 36 5.50 -2.18 -6.75
N VAL A 37 6.28 -2.23 -5.67
CA VAL A 37 5.95 -1.52 -4.43
C VAL A 37 5.98 0.00 -4.61
N PHE A 38 6.93 0.51 -5.41
CA PHE A 38 7.01 1.93 -5.74
C PHE A 38 5.79 2.40 -6.53
N VAL A 39 5.34 1.63 -7.53
CA VAL A 39 4.17 1.95 -8.35
C VAL A 39 2.90 1.90 -7.50
N GLU A 40 2.74 0.86 -6.68
CA GLU A 40 1.58 0.68 -5.81
C GLU A 40 1.43 1.81 -4.78
N THR A 41 2.52 2.24 -4.15
CA THR A 41 2.51 3.31 -3.14
C THR A 41 2.52 4.71 -3.78
N GLY A 42 3.21 4.86 -4.91
CA GLY A 42 3.40 6.13 -5.61
C GLY A 42 2.23 6.56 -6.48
N LEU A 43 1.49 5.63 -7.08
CA LEU A 43 0.36 5.94 -7.96
C LEU A 43 -0.97 5.72 -7.23
N VAL A 44 -1.68 6.83 -7.01
CA VAL A 44 -3.02 6.88 -6.37
C VAL A 44 -4.05 5.95 -7.04
N VAL A 45 -3.87 5.66 -8.34
CA VAL A 45 -4.85 4.95 -9.19
C VAL A 45 -4.71 3.43 -9.13
N MET A 46 -3.65 2.88 -8.50
CA MET A 46 -3.37 1.44 -8.49
C MET A 46 -3.41 0.78 -7.11
N PRO A 47 -4.48 0.95 -6.29
CA PRO A 47 -4.58 0.29 -4.98
C PRO A 47 -4.81 -1.23 -5.05
N PHE A 48 -4.92 -1.79 -6.25
CA PHE A 48 -5.21 -3.20 -6.48
C PHE A 48 -3.97 -4.09 -6.59
N LEU A 49 -2.75 -3.53 -6.55
CA LEU A 49 -1.55 -4.37 -6.50
C LEU A 49 -1.44 -5.03 -5.11
N PRO A 50 -1.16 -6.34 -5.02
CA PRO A 50 -1.12 -7.06 -3.76
C PRO A 50 0.24 -6.90 -3.05
N GLY A 51 0.59 -5.67 -2.64
CA GLY A 51 1.86 -5.37 -1.98
C GLY A 51 2.07 -6.12 -0.67
N ASP A 52 1.02 -6.30 0.13
CA ASP A 52 1.11 -7.01 1.41
C ASP A 52 1.50 -8.48 1.21
N SER A 53 0.88 -9.12 0.23
CA SER A 53 1.14 -10.50 -0.14
C SER A 53 2.54 -10.66 -0.70
N LEU A 54 2.98 -9.72 -1.53
CA LEU A 54 4.33 -9.71 -2.10
C LEU A 54 5.40 -9.56 -1.02
N LEU A 55 5.24 -8.65 -0.05
CA LEU A 55 6.15 -8.51 1.09
C LEU A 55 6.25 -9.82 1.90
N PHE A 56 5.10 -10.47 2.13
CA PHE A 56 5.07 -11.76 2.83
C PHE A 56 5.80 -12.86 2.05
N VAL A 57 5.55 -12.97 0.74
CA VAL A 57 6.20 -13.96 -0.14
C VAL A 57 7.71 -13.72 -0.21
N VAL A 58 8.15 -12.48 -0.37
CA VAL A 58 9.58 -12.13 -0.35
C VAL A 58 10.21 -12.53 0.97
N GLY A 59 9.53 -12.26 2.09
CA GLY A 59 9.96 -12.74 3.41
C GLY A 59 10.12 -14.27 3.45
N ALA A 60 9.12 -15.01 2.98
CA ALA A 60 9.15 -16.48 2.93
C ALA A 60 10.31 -17.02 2.08
N LEU A 61 10.56 -16.42 0.91
CA LEU A 61 11.68 -16.77 0.04
C LEU A 61 13.04 -16.46 0.69
N CYS A 62 13.15 -15.36 1.43
CA CYS A 62 14.32 -15.07 2.25
C CYS A 62 14.51 -16.14 3.35
N GLY A 63 13.44 -16.60 3.98
CA GLY A 63 13.47 -17.66 4.99
C GLY A 63 13.88 -19.03 4.44
N ALA A 64 13.59 -19.29 3.16
CA ALA A 64 14.03 -20.46 2.43
C ALA A 64 15.48 -20.36 1.91
N GLY A 65 16.17 -19.23 2.14
CA GLY A 65 17.55 -19.01 1.69
C GLY A 65 17.69 -18.64 0.21
N ALA A 66 16.59 -18.39 -0.50
CA ALA A 66 16.62 -18.01 -1.92
C ALA A 66 17.01 -16.55 -2.16
N MET A 67 16.83 -15.67 -1.16
CA MET A 67 17.09 -14.24 -1.25
C MET A 67 17.67 -13.68 0.06
N SER A 68 18.47 -12.63 -0.02
CA SER A 68 19.00 -11.95 1.17
C SER A 68 17.96 -11.02 1.81
N LEU A 69 17.59 -11.32 3.06
CA LEU A 69 16.62 -10.54 3.84
C LEU A 69 17.01 -9.07 4.03
N PRO A 70 18.26 -8.71 4.41
CA PRO A 70 18.61 -7.30 4.62
C PRO A 70 18.52 -6.47 3.35
N LEU A 71 18.86 -7.08 2.20
CA LEU A 71 18.87 -6.42 0.90
C LEU A 71 17.44 -6.24 0.39
N ALA A 72 16.59 -7.27 0.49
CA ALA A 72 15.18 -7.19 0.17
C ALA A 72 14.47 -6.14 1.02
N MET A 73 14.64 -6.21 2.34
CA MET A 73 13.98 -5.31 3.28
C MET A 73 14.42 -3.86 3.08
N GLY A 74 15.72 -3.60 2.92
CA GLY A 74 16.24 -2.25 2.68
C GLY A 74 15.68 -1.66 1.38
N LEU A 75 15.67 -2.43 0.31
CA LEU A 75 15.21 -1.99 -1.00
C LEU A 75 13.69 -1.76 -1.04
N LEU A 76 12.90 -2.65 -0.46
CA LEU A 76 11.43 -2.51 -0.34
C LEU A 76 11.04 -1.31 0.52
N LEU A 77 11.82 -1.04 1.57
CA LEU A 77 11.60 0.10 2.45
C LEU A 77 11.90 1.43 1.73
N VAL A 78 12.98 1.49 0.94
CA VAL A 78 13.27 2.63 0.07
C VAL A 78 12.15 2.80 -0.97
N ALA A 79 11.69 1.72 -1.61
CA ALA A 79 10.61 1.77 -2.59
C ALA A 79 9.32 2.37 -1.98
N ALA A 80 8.91 1.86 -0.82
CA ALA A 80 7.69 2.29 -0.13
C ALA A 80 7.78 3.75 0.34
N ILE A 81 8.93 4.18 0.88
CA ILE A 81 9.10 5.57 1.31
C ILE A 81 9.12 6.51 0.11
N ALA A 82 9.87 6.16 -0.94
CA ALA A 82 9.99 6.98 -2.14
C ALA A 82 8.64 7.12 -2.88
N GLY A 83 7.87 6.04 -2.99
CA GLY A 83 6.53 6.06 -3.55
C GLY A 83 5.59 6.96 -2.74
N ASP A 84 5.52 6.79 -1.41
CA ASP A 84 4.69 7.65 -0.56
C ASP A 84 5.09 9.13 -0.62
N GLN A 85 6.39 9.43 -0.77
CA GLN A 85 6.88 10.81 -0.96
C GLN A 85 6.49 11.39 -2.32
N LEU A 86 6.53 10.58 -3.38
CA LEU A 86 6.02 10.96 -4.70
C LEU A 86 4.53 11.28 -4.60
N ASN A 87 3.75 10.39 -3.99
CA ASN A 87 2.31 10.52 -3.83
C ASN A 87 1.93 11.76 -2.99
N TYR A 88 2.60 11.98 -1.86
CA TYR A 88 2.46 13.20 -1.07
C TYR A 88 2.81 14.46 -1.88
N SER A 89 3.88 14.42 -2.68
CA SER A 89 4.29 15.57 -3.50
C SER A 89 3.30 15.87 -4.61
N ILE A 90 2.71 14.83 -5.23
CA ILE A 90 1.58 14.94 -6.16
C ILE A 90 0.40 15.60 -5.43
N GLY A 91 0.00 15.11 -4.26
CA GLY A 91 -1.06 15.70 -3.45
C GLY A 91 -0.82 17.17 -3.10
N ARG A 92 0.41 17.52 -2.70
CA ARG A 92 0.81 18.91 -2.38
C ARG A 92 0.79 19.82 -3.61
N TYR A 93 1.15 19.30 -4.78
CA TYR A 93 1.11 20.06 -6.04
C TYR A 93 -0.33 20.28 -6.53
N PHE A 94 -1.19 19.27 -6.42
CA PHE A 94 -2.59 19.37 -6.84
C PHE A 94 -3.47 20.09 -5.82
N GLY A 95 -3.15 20.06 -4.53
CA GLY A 95 -3.89 20.74 -3.46
C GLY A 95 -4.30 22.17 -3.86
N PRO A 96 -3.34 23.10 -4.08
CA PRO A 96 -3.56 24.48 -4.53
C PRO A 96 -4.44 24.63 -5.79
N LYS A 97 -4.38 23.66 -6.72
CA LYS A 97 -5.14 23.68 -7.98
C LYS A 97 -6.59 23.22 -7.79
N VAL A 98 -6.84 22.28 -6.88
CA VAL A 98 -8.21 21.89 -6.50
C VAL A 98 -8.92 23.03 -5.77
N PHE A 99 -8.19 23.86 -5.01
CA PHE A 99 -8.77 25.07 -4.38
C PHE A 99 -9.25 26.13 -5.39
N ARG A 100 -8.77 26.12 -6.65
CA ARG A 100 -9.29 27.03 -7.69
C ARG A 100 -10.66 26.59 -8.26
N TRP A 101 -11.17 25.42 -7.87
CA TRP A 101 -12.53 24.97 -8.19
C TRP A 101 -13.54 25.36 -7.11
N GLU A 102 -13.51 26.62 -6.64
CA GLU A 102 -14.44 27.15 -5.62
C GLU A 102 -15.93 27.06 -6.00
N GLN A 103 -16.28 26.68 -7.24
CA GLN A 103 -17.66 26.58 -7.73
C GLN A 103 -18.08 25.18 -8.25
N SER A 104 -17.30 24.12 -8.07
CA SER A 104 -17.71 22.78 -8.54
C SER A 104 -18.46 21.99 -7.46
N ARG A 105 -19.62 21.41 -7.83
CA ARG A 105 -20.51 20.55 -7.02
C ARG A 105 -19.82 19.34 -6.34
N PHE A 106 -18.55 19.08 -6.64
CA PHE A 106 -17.75 17.96 -6.13
C PHE A 106 -16.73 18.34 -5.05
N PHE A 107 -16.54 19.62 -4.71
CA PHE A 107 -15.58 20.06 -3.70
C PHE A 107 -16.25 20.75 -2.51
N ASN A 108 -16.20 20.13 -1.33
CA ASN A 108 -16.75 20.69 -0.10
C ASN A 108 -15.63 21.28 0.78
N LYS A 109 -15.53 22.61 0.81
CA LYS A 109 -14.56 23.38 1.61
C LYS A 109 -14.65 23.05 3.12
N GLN A 110 -15.83 22.67 3.62
CA GLN A 110 -16.00 22.23 5.02
C GLN A 110 -15.39 20.85 5.27
N ALA A 111 -15.56 19.90 4.33
CA ALA A 111 -14.92 18.58 4.42
C ALA A 111 -13.39 18.69 4.34
N PHE A 112 -12.88 19.63 3.54
CA PHE A 112 -11.45 19.93 3.47
C PHE A 112 -10.93 20.51 4.79
N ASN A 113 -11.56 21.54 5.35
CA ASN A 113 -11.14 22.12 6.63
C ASN A 113 -11.25 21.12 7.78
N ALA A 114 -12.27 20.27 7.77
CA ALA A 114 -12.40 19.16 8.73
C ALA A 114 -11.27 18.12 8.55
N ALA A 115 -10.92 17.77 7.31
CA ALA A 115 -9.79 16.89 7.03
C ALA A 115 -8.47 17.53 7.48
N HIS A 116 -8.24 18.80 7.18
CA HIS A 116 -7.06 19.54 7.61
C HIS A 116 -6.94 19.58 9.14
N ALA A 117 -8.03 19.93 9.85
CA ALA A 117 -8.07 19.92 11.31
C ALA A 117 -7.89 18.51 11.90
N PHE A 118 -8.42 17.49 11.24
CA PHE A 118 -8.23 16.09 11.62
C PHE A 118 -6.77 15.64 11.45
N TYR A 119 -6.11 16.02 10.34
CA TYR A 119 -4.70 15.74 10.10
C TYR A 119 -3.77 16.53 11.02
N GLU A 120 -4.11 17.78 11.35
CA GLU A 120 -3.40 18.56 12.37
C GLU A 120 -3.44 17.85 13.73
N ARG A 121 -4.63 17.37 14.15
CA ARG A 121 -4.88 16.78 15.47
C ARG A 121 -4.46 15.31 15.61
N TYR A 122 -4.61 14.49 14.57
CA TYR A 122 -4.39 13.03 14.60
C TYR A 122 -3.45 12.51 13.50
N GLY A 123 -3.07 13.35 12.53
CA GLY A 123 -2.60 12.92 11.21
C GLY A 123 -1.31 12.09 11.19
N GLY A 124 -0.48 12.18 12.23
CA GLY A 124 0.72 11.35 12.31
C GLY A 124 0.41 9.87 12.50
N VAL A 125 -0.42 9.55 13.49
CA VAL A 125 -0.85 8.17 13.77
C VAL A 125 -1.75 7.66 12.64
N THR A 126 -2.56 8.55 12.05
CA THR A 126 -3.42 8.21 10.91
C THR A 126 -2.63 7.69 9.71
N ILE A 127 -1.45 8.24 9.40
CA ILE A 127 -0.62 7.76 8.28
C ILE A 127 -0.11 6.33 8.53
N ILE A 128 0.29 6.04 9.78
CA ILE A 128 0.74 4.69 10.16
C ILE A 128 -0.44 3.71 10.08
N LEU A 129 -1.59 4.05 10.66
CA LEU A 129 -2.78 3.20 10.64
C LEU A 129 -3.34 3.00 9.24
N ALA A 130 -3.28 4.03 8.40
CA ALA A 130 -3.72 3.98 7.01
C ALA A 130 -2.97 2.92 6.20
N ARG A 131 -1.69 2.66 6.51
CA ARG A 131 -0.89 1.62 5.82
C ARG A 131 -1.41 0.21 6.03
N PHE A 132 -2.06 -0.07 7.16
CA PHE A 132 -2.67 -1.38 7.45
C PHE A 132 -4.10 -1.52 6.91
N MET A 133 -4.67 -0.44 6.38
CA MET A 133 -5.99 -0.44 5.76
C MET A 133 -5.85 -0.43 4.24
N PRO A 134 -6.22 -1.53 3.55
CA PRO A 134 -6.25 -1.56 2.10
C PRO A 134 -7.07 -0.41 1.53
N PHE A 135 -6.69 0.10 0.36
CA PHE A 135 -7.21 1.31 -0.29
C PHE A 135 -6.87 2.62 0.44
N ILE A 136 -7.06 2.72 1.76
CA ILE A 136 -6.79 3.96 2.51
C ILE A 136 -5.30 4.32 2.44
N ARG A 137 -4.41 3.33 2.39
CA ARG A 137 -2.95 3.55 2.28
C ARG A 137 -2.52 4.37 1.06
N THR A 138 -3.18 4.25 -0.09
CA THR A 138 -2.77 4.97 -1.31
C THR A 138 -3.34 6.38 -1.33
N PHE A 139 -4.46 6.61 -0.65
CA PHE A 139 -5.08 7.92 -0.53
C PHE A 139 -4.50 8.74 0.62
N ALA A 140 -4.04 8.12 1.71
CA ALA A 140 -3.55 8.85 2.88
C ALA A 140 -2.34 9.78 2.57
N PRO A 141 -1.29 9.36 1.85
CA PRO A 141 -0.20 10.25 1.44
C PRO A 141 -0.68 11.40 0.56
N PHE A 142 -1.57 11.12 -0.38
CA PHE A 142 -2.18 12.11 -1.26
C PHE A 142 -2.94 13.17 -0.46
N VAL A 143 -3.84 12.73 0.42
CA VAL A 143 -4.66 13.61 1.26
C VAL A 143 -3.80 14.40 2.23
N ALA A 144 -2.75 13.81 2.82
CA ALA A 144 -1.79 14.52 3.65
C ALA A 144 -1.06 15.64 2.87
N GLY A 145 -0.74 15.41 1.60
CA GLY A 145 -0.19 16.42 0.70
C GLY A 145 -1.17 17.55 0.38
N VAL A 146 -2.41 17.20 0.04
CA VAL A 146 -3.51 18.15 -0.24
C VAL A 146 -3.86 18.99 0.98
N ALA A 147 -3.83 18.38 2.18
CA ALA A 147 -4.06 19.04 3.46
C ALA A 147 -2.83 19.82 3.97
N GLU A 148 -1.80 20.06 3.15
CA GLU A 148 -0.65 20.89 3.49
C GLU A 148 0.16 20.46 4.72
N MET A 149 0.10 19.19 5.12
CA MET A 149 0.84 18.69 6.27
C MET A 149 2.34 18.93 6.09
N SER A 150 3.08 19.31 7.14
CA SER A 150 4.51 19.60 7.00
C SER A 150 5.30 18.37 6.53
N ARG A 151 6.22 18.57 5.57
CA ARG A 151 7.03 17.49 4.97
C ARG A 151 7.82 16.69 6.01
N ALA A 152 8.33 17.36 7.03
CA ALA A 152 9.08 16.72 8.12
C ALA A 152 8.20 15.75 8.92
N LYS A 153 7.01 16.20 9.33
CA LYS A 153 6.03 15.37 10.05
C LYS A 153 5.61 14.19 9.17
N PHE A 154 5.27 14.45 7.90
CA PHE A 154 4.87 13.38 6.96
C PHE A 154 5.97 12.33 6.80
N THR A 155 7.20 12.75 6.57
CA THR A 155 8.34 11.85 6.38
C THR A 155 8.59 10.99 7.61
N PHE A 156 8.54 11.58 8.81
CA PHE A 156 8.73 10.83 10.06
C PHE A 156 7.69 9.71 10.22
N PHE A 157 6.41 10.02 10.04
CA PHE A 157 5.32 9.04 10.17
C PHE A 157 5.29 8.03 9.02
N ASN A 158 5.62 8.47 7.81
CA ASN A 158 5.77 7.61 6.63
C ASN A 158 6.89 6.59 6.84
N VAL A 159 8.10 7.02 7.21
CA VAL A 159 9.23 6.13 7.48
C VAL A 159 8.89 5.16 8.60
N THR A 160 8.31 5.63 9.71
CA THR A 160 7.89 4.77 10.82
C THR A 160 6.87 3.72 10.36
N GLY A 161 5.86 4.14 9.60
CA GLY A 161 4.88 3.22 9.02
C GLY A 161 5.48 2.25 8.01
N ALA A 162 6.47 2.68 7.23
CA ALA A 162 7.22 1.83 6.29
C ALA A 162 8.04 0.77 6.98
N VAL A 163 8.75 1.12 8.04
CA VAL A 163 9.51 0.17 8.84
C VAL A 163 8.57 -0.86 9.47
N LEU A 164 7.46 -0.42 10.06
CA LEU A 164 6.51 -1.34 10.69
C LEU A 164 5.82 -2.26 9.68
N TRP A 165 5.42 -1.73 8.53
CA TRP A 165 4.71 -2.48 7.50
C TRP A 165 5.64 -3.43 6.73
N VAL A 166 6.72 -2.91 6.13
CA VAL A 166 7.70 -3.72 5.39
C VAL A 166 8.40 -4.67 6.33
N GLY A 167 8.91 -4.18 7.47
CA GLY A 167 9.59 -5.01 8.46
C GLY A 167 8.65 -6.07 9.03
N GLY A 168 7.44 -5.70 9.44
CA GLY A 168 6.48 -6.63 10.03
C GLY A 168 6.06 -7.75 9.09
N LEU A 169 5.64 -7.41 7.86
CA LEU A 169 5.18 -8.41 6.88
C LEU A 169 6.34 -9.26 6.34
N THR A 170 7.50 -8.66 6.06
CA THR A 170 8.66 -9.40 5.56
C THR A 170 9.23 -10.32 6.64
N LEU A 171 9.31 -9.88 7.90
CA LEU A 171 9.73 -10.74 9.02
C LEU A 171 8.71 -11.85 9.30
N ALA A 172 7.41 -11.54 9.25
CA ALA A 172 6.38 -12.56 9.36
C ALA A 172 6.53 -13.61 8.24
N GLY A 173 6.73 -13.18 6.99
CA GLY A 173 7.06 -14.09 5.89
C GLY A 173 8.31 -14.92 6.16
N TYR A 174 9.38 -14.30 6.65
CA TYR A 174 10.66 -14.96 6.94
C TYR A 174 10.54 -16.05 8.01
N LEU A 175 9.81 -15.78 9.09
CA LEU A 175 9.64 -16.71 10.21
C LEU A 175 8.59 -17.79 9.93
N PHE A 176 7.46 -17.42 9.33
CA PHE A 176 6.32 -18.33 9.15
C PHE A 176 6.28 -19.00 7.76
N GLY A 177 6.94 -18.45 6.75
CA GLY A 177 6.91 -18.93 5.38
C GLY A 177 7.57 -20.30 5.16
N ASN A 178 8.46 -20.71 6.07
CA ASN A 178 9.11 -22.03 6.00
C ASN A 178 8.34 -23.13 6.74
N ILE A 179 7.16 -22.81 7.29
CA ILE A 179 6.28 -23.80 7.93
C ILE A 179 5.53 -24.55 6.80
N PRO A 180 5.57 -25.91 6.76
CA PRO A 180 4.93 -26.70 5.71
C PRO A 180 3.44 -26.41 5.51
N LEU A 181 2.75 -26.09 6.62
CA LEU A 181 1.33 -25.74 6.66
C LEU A 181 1.05 -24.39 5.98
N VAL A 182 1.99 -23.45 6.03
CA VAL A 182 1.90 -22.14 5.37
C VAL A 182 2.20 -22.27 3.88
N GLN A 183 3.18 -23.09 3.49
CA GLN A 183 3.48 -23.33 2.06
C GLN A 183 2.29 -23.98 1.33
N GLN A 184 1.64 -24.96 1.95
CA GLN A 184 0.45 -25.63 1.37
C GLN A 184 -0.80 -24.74 1.33
N HIS A 185 -0.81 -23.65 2.10
CA HIS A 185 -1.94 -22.72 2.17
C HIS A 185 -1.56 -21.30 1.76
N LEU A 186 -0.39 -21.10 1.15
CA LEU A 186 0.14 -19.78 0.84
C LEU A 186 -0.85 -18.98 -0.02
N SER A 187 -1.37 -19.60 -1.08
CA SER A 187 -2.41 -19.02 -1.92
C SER A 187 -3.69 -18.68 -1.13
N LYS A 188 -4.14 -19.56 -0.22
CA LYS A 188 -5.34 -19.32 0.62
C LYS A 188 -5.11 -18.18 1.63
N ILE A 189 -3.92 -18.07 2.20
CA ILE A 189 -3.54 -17.01 3.14
C ILE A 189 -3.48 -15.67 2.40
N ILE A 190 -2.92 -15.65 1.19
CA ILE A 190 -2.90 -14.47 0.30
C ILE A 190 -4.34 -14.03 -0.03
N TRP A 191 -5.19 -14.96 -0.48
CA TRP A 191 -6.60 -14.67 -0.74
C TRP A 191 -7.35 -14.21 0.52
N ALA A 192 -7.07 -14.78 1.69
CA ALA A 192 -7.66 -14.34 2.94
C ALA A 192 -7.19 -12.92 3.33
N LEU A 193 -5.91 -12.60 3.16
CA LEU A 193 -5.36 -11.28 3.46
C LEU A 193 -5.89 -10.19 2.51
N ILE A 194 -6.23 -10.55 1.26
CA ILE A 194 -6.87 -9.66 0.28
C ILE A 194 -8.38 -9.54 0.56
N LEU A 195 -9.08 -10.66 0.72
CA LEU A 195 -10.54 -10.70 0.81
C LEU A 195 -11.07 -10.28 2.17
N VAL A 196 -10.43 -10.63 3.28
CA VAL A 196 -10.95 -10.34 4.62
C VAL A 196 -11.04 -8.84 4.89
N PRO A 197 -10.00 -8.02 4.65
CA PRO A 197 -10.12 -6.58 4.83
C PRO A 197 -11.06 -5.94 3.80
N GLY A 198 -11.05 -6.42 2.55
CA GLY A 198 -11.97 -5.96 1.50
C GLY A 198 -13.44 -6.20 1.87
N LEU A 199 -13.76 -7.37 2.44
CA LEU A 199 -15.09 -7.71 2.93
C LEU A 199 -15.48 -6.88 4.15
N ILE A 200 -14.55 -6.62 5.09
CA ILE A 200 -14.79 -5.76 6.24
C ILE A 200 -15.07 -4.31 5.78
N ALA A 201 -14.31 -3.80 4.81
CA ALA A 201 -14.51 -2.48 4.23
C ALA A 201 -15.86 -2.37 3.49
N LEU A 202 -16.22 -3.38 2.69
CA LEU A 202 -17.52 -3.47 2.02
C LEU A 202 -18.67 -3.56 3.01
N PHE A 203 -18.52 -4.35 4.08
CA PHE A 203 -19.51 -4.49 5.13
C PHE A 203 -19.67 -3.17 5.92
N GLY A 204 -18.56 -2.50 6.22
CA GLY A 204 -18.55 -1.17 6.83
C GLY A 204 -19.23 -0.11 5.96
N ALA A 205 -18.93 -0.10 4.66
CA ALA A 205 -19.56 0.81 3.69
C ALA A 205 -21.05 0.51 3.50
N TRP A 206 -21.46 -0.76 3.50
CA TRP A 206 -22.86 -1.18 3.42
C TRP A 206 -23.64 -0.79 4.69
N LYS A 207 -23.04 -0.99 5.86
CA LYS A 207 -23.64 -0.58 7.15
C LYS A 207 -23.75 0.94 7.24
N ALA A 208 -22.72 1.68 6.83
CA ALA A 208 -22.74 3.14 6.78
C ALA A 208 -23.83 3.67 5.82
N ARG A 209 -24.02 3.03 4.66
CA ARG A 209 -25.12 3.35 3.73
C ARG A 209 -26.49 3.05 4.32
N ARG A 210 -26.65 1.98 5.10
CA ARG A 210 -27.91 1.66 5.80
C ARG A 210 -28.22 2.65 6.92
N SER A 211 -27.22 3.12 7.66
CA SER A 211 -27.39 4.14 8.69
C SER A 211 -27.70 5.53 8.12
N ALA A 212 -27.16 5.86 6.94
CA ALA A 212 -27.48 7.12 6.24
C ALA A 212 -28.86 7.11 5.54
N ALA A 213 -29.44 5.93 5.29
CA ALA A 213 -30.78 5.78 4.73
C ALA A 213 -31.90 5.68 5.80
N ALA A 214 -31.53 5.70 7.09
CA ALA A 214 -32.44 5.61 8.22
C ALA A 214 -32.59 6.96 8.99
N VAL A 215 -32.06 8.05 8.43
CA VAL A 215 -32.26 9.44 8.86
C VAL A 215 -32.99 10.17 7.75
#